data_AF-A0A285V563-F1
#
_entry.id   AF-A0A285V563-F1
#
_cell.length_a   1.000
_cell.length_b   1.000
_cell.length_c   1.000
_cell.angle_alpha   90.00
_cell.angle_beta   90.00
_cell.angle_gamma   90.00
#
_symmetry.space_group_name_H-M   'P 1'
#
loop_
_entity.id
_entity.type
_entity.pdbx_description
1 polymer ?
#
loop_
_entity_poly.entity_id
_entity_poly.type
_entity_poly.pdbx_seq_one_letter_code
_entity_poly.pdbx_strand_id
1 'polypeptide(L)' 'MLMITCTVTGNRELASLDAVRSIANHPDSIAVTVTCPACGQEHVHRTGRRLDEARRARAVEVAVRRAVELTSA' A
#
# COMPACT_ATOMS: atom_id res chain seq x y z
N MET A 1 1.04 -14.03 6.85
CA MET A 1 1.63 -12.96 7.70
C MET A 1 1.56 -11.64 6.94
N LEU A 2 1.29 -10.52 7.61
CA LEU A 2 1.19 -9.18 7.01
C LEU A 2 2.21 -8.25 7.68
N MET A 3 3.07 -7.60 6.88
CA MET A 3 3.99 -6.58 7.38
C MET A 3 3.26 -5.24 7.48
N ILE A 4 3.21 -4.66 8.68
CA ILE A 4 2.60 -3.37 8.97
C ILE A 4 3.62 -2.41 9.56
N THR A 5 3.31 -1.11 9.56
CA THR A 5 4.03 -0.12 10.36
C THR A 5 3.13 0.28 11.53
N CYS A 6 3.58 0.08 12.76
CA CYS A 6 2.85 0.55 13.93
C CYS A 6 2.84 2.08 13.94
N THR A 7 1.66 2.70 13.98
CA THR A 7 1.53 4.17 14.00
C THR A 7 1.93 4.79 15.33
N VAL A 8 2.03 3.98 16.39
CA VAL A 8 2.43 4.40 17.73
C VAL A 8 3.95 4.37 17.88
N THR A 9 4.58 3.25 17.54
CA THR A 9 6.03 3.04 17.74
C THR A 9 6.87 3.36 16.51
N GLY A 10 6.27 3.42 15.33
CA GLY A 10 6.97 3.59 14.04
C GLY A 10 7.66 2.32 13.53
N ASN A 11 7.69 1.25 14.32
CA ASN A 11 8.36 0.01 13.94
C ASN A 11 7.59 -0.77 12.88
N ARG A 12 8.33 -1.58 12.11
CA ARG A 12 7.73 -2.57 11.21
C ARG A 12 7.48 -3.86 11.97
N GLU A 13 6.24 -4.28 11.97
CA GLU A 13 5.78 -5.42 12.74
C GLU A 13 5.17 -6.48 11.82
N LEU A 14 5.39 -7.75 12.16
CA LEU A 14 4.85 -8.87 11.43
C LEU A 14 3.59 -9.39 12.15
N ALA A 15 2.41 -9.07 11.61
CA ALA A 15 1.14 -9.52 12.17
C ALA A 15 0.71 -10.88 11.60
N SER A 16 0.10 -11.71 12.46
CA SER A 16 -0.62 -12.92 12.01
C SER A 16 -1.81 -12.53 11.16
N LEU A 17 -2.20 -13.38 10.20
CA LEU A 17 -3.41 -13.15 9.40
C LEU A 17 -4.68 -13.24 10.26
N ASP A 18 -4.67 -13.99 11.36
CA ASP A 18 -5.80 -14.09 12.29
C ASP A 18 -6.07 -12.76 13.02
N ALA A 19 -5.07 -11.89 13.07
CA ALA A 19 -5.17 -10.53 13.61
C ALA A 19 -5.65 -9.50 12.57
N VAL A 20 -5.90 -9.91 11.32
CA VAL A 20 -6.28 -9.03 10.20
C VAL A 20 -7.77 -9.19 9.90
N ARG A 21 -8.50 -8.07 9.84
CA ARG A 21 -9.92 -8.03 9.47
C ARG A 21 -10.14 -7.05 8.33
N SER A 22 -10.87 -7.44 7.29
CA SER A 22 -11.21 -6.54 6.17
C SER A 22 -12.27 -5.52 6.60
N ILE A 23 -12.06 -4.26 6.24
CA ILE A 23 -13.05 -3.17 6.45
C ILE A 23 -13.79 -2.87 5.16
N ALA A 24 -13.03 -2.61 4.09
CA ALA A 24 -13.59 -2.19 2.81
C ALA A 24 -12.74 -2.76 1.68
N ASN A 25 -13.41 -3.34 0.69
CA ASN A 25 -12.77 -3.87 -0.51
C ASN A 25 -13.08 -2.92 -1.67
N HIS A 26 -12.08 -2.21 -2.15
CA HIS A 26 -12.15 -1.35 -3.33
C HIS A 26 -11.34 -2.00 -4.46
N PRO A 27 -11.71 -1.85 -5.74
CA PRO A 27 -10.99 -2.47 -6.86
C PRO A 27 -9.47 -2.30 -6.82
N ASP A 28 -9.00 -1.12 -6.41
CA ASP A 28 -7.57 -0.79 -6.37
C ASP A 28 -6.92 -0.91 -4.98
N SER A 29 -7.69 -1.19 -3.92
CA SER A 29 -7.17 -1.22 -2.56
C SER A 29 -8.08 -1.92 -1.58
N ILE A 30 -7.51 -2.59 -0.57
CA ILE A 30 -8.29 -3.16 0.53
C ILE A 30 -7.90 -2.43 1.82
N ALA A 31 -8.88 -1.88 2.51
CA ALA A 31 -8.68 -1.38 3.88
C ALA A 31 -8.85 -2.55 4.85
N VAL A 32 -7.88 -2.73 5.74
CA VAL A 32 -7.87 -3.77 6.77
C VAL A 32 -7.61 -3.15 8.14
N THR A 33 -8.27 -3.64 9.17
CA THR A 33 -7.88 -3.43 10.56
C THR A 33 -6.90 -4.53 10.97
N VAL A 34 -5.86 -4.19 11.72
CA VAL A 34 -4.87 -5.13 12.24
C VAL A 34 -4.63 -4.86 13.70
N THR A 35 -4.76 -5.88 14.55
CA THR A 35 -4.28 -5.79 15.95
C THR A 35 -2.76 -5.87 15.96
N CYS A 36 -2.10 -4.79 16.35
CA CYS A 36 -0.65 -4.67 16.33
C CYS A 36 -0.01 -5.50 17.45
N PRO A 37 0.97 -6.38 17.17
CA PRO A 37 1.61 -7.19 18.20
C PRO A 37 2.53 -6.37 19.13
N ALA A 38 3.04 -5.21 18.68
CA ALA A 38 3.97 -4.40 19.48
C ALA A 38 3.27 -3.47 20.49
N CYS A 39 2.14 -2.88 20.13
CA CYS A 39 1.42 -1.93 21.00
C CYS A 39 0.04 -2.41 21.45
N GLY A 40 -0.43 -3.56 20.95
CA GLY A 40 -1.74 -4.13 21.26
C GLY A 40 -2.94 -3.36 20.70
N GLN A 41 -2.72 -2.23 20.02
CA GLN A 41 -3.79 -1.39 19.46
C GLN A 41 -4.23 -1.88 18.08
N GLU A 42 -5.45 -1.55 17.69
CA GLU A 42 -5.93 -1.75 16.32
C GLU A 42 -5.47 -0.61 15.40
N HIS A 43 -4.97 -0.98 14.23
CA HIS A 43 -4.50 -0.04 13.20
C HIS A 43 -5.18 -0.32 11.88
N VAL A 44 -5.59 0.76 11.19
CA VAL A 44 -6.14 0.65 9.84
C VAL A 44 -5.00 0.79 8.83
N HIS A 45 -4.87 -0.20 7.97
CA HIS A 45 -3.93 -0.22 6.86
C HIS A 45 -4.67 -0.34 5.54
N ARG A 46 -4.21 0.42 4.53
CA ARG A 46 -4.72 0.32 3.16
C ARG A 46 -3.70 -0.44 2.31
N THR A 47 -4.05 -1.66 1.92
CA THR A 47 -3.29 -2.42 0.93
C THR A 47 -3.50 -1.79 -0.45
N GLY A 48 -2.55 -1.99 -1.36
CA GLY A 48 -2.66 -1.43 -2.72
C GLY A 48 -2.06 -0.03 -2.91
N ARG A 49 -1.72 0.74 -1.85
CA ARG A 49 -1.01 2.04 -2.01
C ARG A 49 0.27 1.92 -2.85
N ARG A 50 1.05 0.85 -2.63
CA ARG A 50 2.26 0.57 -3.41
C ARG A 50 1.97 0.17 -4.86
N LEU A 51 0.87 -0.54 -5.11
CA LEU A 51 0.45 -0.89 -6.47
C LEU A 51 0.01 0.36 -7.23
N ASP A 52 -0.72 1.24 -6.57
CA ASP A 52 -1.17 2.51 -7.13
C ASP A 52 0.02 3.46 -7.39
N GLU A 53 0.98 3.55 -6.48
CA GLU A 53 2.23 4.28 -6.69
C GLU A 53 3.05 3.72 -7.87
N ALA A 54 3.16 2.40 -7.98
CA ALA A 54 3.81 1.75 -9.12
C ALA A 54 3.07 1.98 -10.44
N ARG A 55 1.72 1.95 -10.45
CA ARG A 55 0.91 2.28 -11.64
C ARG A 55 1.13 3.74 -12.05
N ARG A 56 1.17 4.67 -11.09
CA ARG A 56 1.45 6.09 -11.34
C ARG A 56 2.85 6.29 -11.92
N ALA A 57 3.87 5.66 -11.34
CA ALA A 57 5.24 5.70 -11.87
C ALA A 57 5.29 5.21 -13.32
N ARG A 58 4.66 4.05 -13.61
CA ARG A 58 4.59 3.49 -14.96
C ARG A 58 3.84 4.40 -15.94
N ALA A 59 2.77 5.07 -15.50
CA ALA A 59 2.04 6.02 -16.34
C ALA A 59 2.91 7.23 -16.73
N VAL A 60 3.72 7.72 -15.79
CA VAL A 60 4.69 8.80 -16.04
C VAL A 60 5.76 8.34 -17.03
N GLU A 61 6.35 7.15 -16.86
CA GLU A 61 7.35 6.61 -17.80
C GLU A 61 6.81 6.52 -19.24
N VAL A 62 5.57 6.04 -19.40
CA VAL A 62 4.93 5.95 -20.72
C VAL A 62 4.69 7.34 -21.31
N ALA A 63 4.27 8.32 -20.50
CA ALA A 63 4.07 9.69 -20.95
C ALA A 63 5.39 10.34 -21.39
N VAL A 64 6.47 10.15 -20.62
CA VAL A 64 7.81 10.63 -20.96
C VAL A 64 8.30 10.01 -22.26
N ARG A 65 8.16 8.69 -22.44
CA ARG A 65 8.58 8.03 -23.69
C ARG A 65 7.87 8.60 -24.91
N ARG A 66 6.55 8.80 -24.82
CA ARG A 66 5.77 9.41 -25.90
C ARG A 66 6.21 10.85 -26.21
N ALA A 67 6.52 11.63 -25.18
CA ALA A 67 7.01 12.99 -25.39
C ALA A 67 8.36 13.00 -26.13
N VAL A 68 9.27 12.10 -25.77
CA VAL A 68 10.57 11.94 -26.45
C VAL A 68 10.37 11.57 -27.92
N GLU A 69 9.50 10.59 -28.20
CA GLU A 69 9.16 10.16 -29.57
C GLU A 69 8.62 11.33 -30.41
N LEU A 70 7.74 12.15 -29.85
CA LEU A 70 7.17 13.32 -30.53
C LEU A 70 8.18 14.44 -30.80
N THR A 71 9.17 14.62 -29.93
CA THR A 71 10.22 15.63 -30.11
C THR A 71 11.37 15.17 -31.02
N SER A 72 11.46 13.85 -31.28
CA SER A 72 12.51 13.25 -32.12
C SER A 72 12.05 12.98 -33.56
N ALA A 73 10.79 13.28 -33.87
CA ALA A 73 10.17 13.17 -35.19
C ALA A 73 10.11 14.56 -35.86
#